data_AF-A0A382F315-F1
#
_entry.id   AF-A0A382F315-F1
#
_cell.length_a   1.000
_cell.length_b   1.000
_cell.length_c   1.000
_cell.angle_alpha   90.00
_cell.angle_beta   90.00
_cell.angle_gamma   90.00
#
_symmetry.space_group_name_H-M   'P 1'
#
loop_
_entity.id
_entity.type
_entity.pdbx_description
1 polymer ?
#
loop_
_entity_poly.entity_id
_entity_poly.type
_entity_poly.pdbx_seq_one_letter_code
_entity_poly.pdbx_strand_id
1 'polypeptide(L)'
;MTNHPIVDSHHHFWEIERFDYSWMPEGSPLATDYGPEDLKPLLKSSSVTHTVIVQAVSSPDEARWLLKLADNHDFIAGVVGWVDLTDPKVGNTLDELQQSAYFKGVRHIWEGEKDPGWIVNWGAINGLKELARRNLAFDFLAKPVNLP
;
A
#
# COMPACT_ATOMS: atom_id res chain seq x y z
N MET A 1 -2.52 20.75 26.38
CA MET A 1 -2.29 20.78 24.92
C MET A 1 -2.80 19.47 24.37
N THR A 2 -3.81 19.49 23.51
CA THR A 2 -4.30 18.27 22.84
C THR A 2 -3.22 17.81 21.88
N ASN A 3 -2.59 16.68 22.19
CA ASN A 3 -1.53 16.10 21.37
C ASN A 3 -2.18 15.58 20.08
N HIS A 4 -2.15 16.38 19.02
CA HIS A 4 -2.71 15.96 17.73
C HIS A 4 -1.79 14.88 17.14
N PRO A 5 -2.35 13.80 16.56
CA PRO A 5 -1.53 12.79 15.93
C PRO A 5 -0.77 13.39 14.75
N ILE A 6 0.55 13.20 14.73
CA ILE A 6 1.38 13.42 13.54
C ILE A 6 1.50 12.07 12.84
N VAL A 7 1.09 12.03 11.57
CA VAL A 7 1.02 10.79 10.78
C VAL A 7 1.98 10.88 9.61
N ASP A 8 2.91 9.92 9.51
CA ASP A 8 3.61 9.65 8.25
C ASP A 8 2.69 8.83 7.36
N SER A 9 2.10 9.48 6.36
CA SER A 9 1.07 8.87 5.52
C SER A 9 1.62 7.95 4.42
N HIS A 10 2.94 7.88 4.23
CA HIS A 10 3.51 7.11 3.12
C HIS A 10 4.92 6.62 3.45
N HIS A 11 5.01 5.34 3.81
CA HIS A 11 6.28 4.60 3.83
C HIS A 11 6.04 3.14 3.43
N HIS A 12 7.12 2.37 3.30
CA HIS A 12 7.11 1.00 2.82
C HIS A 12 7.93 0.11 3.75
N PHE A 13 7.55 -1.16 3.84
CA PHE A 13 8.39 -2.22 4.42
C PHE A 13 8.62 -3.31 3.39
N TRP A 14 9.76 -3.97 3.49
CA TRP A 14 10.08 -5.10 2.64
C TRP A 14 11.07 -6.05 3.29
N GLU A 15 10.94 -7.32 2.92
CA GLU A 15 11.90 -8.40 3.19
C GLU A 15 12.32 -8.98 1.85
N ILE A 16 13.61 -8.87 1.48
CA ILE A 16 14.13 -9.07 0.11
C ILE A 16 13.79 -10.46 -0.44
N GLU A 17 13.84 -11.48 0.41
CA GLU A 17 13.56 -12.87 -0.01
C GLU A 17 12.07 -13.25 0.06
N ARG A 18 11.19 -12.36 0.57
CA ARG A 18 9.76 -12.67 0.78
C ARG A 18 8.90 -12.45 -0.45
N PHE A 19 9.19 -11.41 -1.23
CA PHE A 19 8.41 -11.01 -2.42
C PHE A 19 9.34 -10.64 -3.58
N ASP A 20 8.77 -10.51 -4.77
CA ASP A 20 9.51 -10.09 -5.97
C ASP A 20 9.59 -8.56 -6.05
N TYR A 21 10.75 -8.01 -5.71
CA TYR A 21 11.07 -6.59 -5.83
C TYR A 21 11.83 -6.27 -7.11
N SER A 22 11.35 -6.74 -8.27
CA SER A 22 11.93 -6.47 -9.60
C SER A 22 12.15 -4.97 -9.93
N TRP A 23 11.54 -4.05 -9.18
CA TRP A 23 11.78 -2.60 -9.32
C TRP A 23 13.09 -2.14 -8.65
N MET A 24 13.68 -2.93 -7.74
CA MET A 24 14.94 -2.60 -7.07
C MET A 24 16.13 -2.86 -7.99
N PRO A 25 16.95 -1.84 -8.30
CA PRO A 25 18.18 -2.04 -9.05
C PRO A 25 19.20 -2.88 -8.28
N GLU A 26 20.00 -3.67 -9.01
CA GLU A 26 21.15 -4.37 -8.44
C GLU A 26 22.13 -3.37 -7.77
N GLY A 27 22.62 -3.72 -6.57
CA GLY A 27 23.52 -2.84 -5.80
C GLY A 27 22.85 -1.61 -5.18
N SER A 28 21.52 -1.49 -5.25
CA SER A 28 20.78 -0.43 -4.58
C SER A 28 21.00 -0.47 -3.07
N PRO A 29 21.12 0.69 -2.36
CA PRO A 29 21.10 0.73 -0.90
C PRO A 29 19.77 0.27 -0.30
N LEU A 30 18.74 0.09 -1.13
CA LEU A 30 17.45 -0.49 -0.76
C LEU A 30 17.46 -2.03 -0.74
N ALA A 31 18.52 -2.68 -1.25
CA ALA A 31 18.65 -4.14 -1.34
C ALA A 31 19.01 -4.80 0.01
N THR A 32 18.28 -4.42 1.06
CA THR A 32 18.31 -5.00 2.40
C THR A 32 16.90 -4.95 2.98
N ASP A 33 16.62 -5.73 4.01
CA ASP A 33 15.33 -5.70 4.68
C ASP A 33 15.13 -4.36 5.42
N TYR A 34 13.91 -3.85 5.37
CA TYR A 34 13.47 -2.71 6.17
C TYR A 34 12.12 -3.01 6.80
N GLY A 35 12.05 -2.91 8.12
CA GLY A 35 10.86 -3.25 8.89
C GLY A 35 10.57 -2.30 10.05
N PRO A 36 9.61 -2.69 10.91
CA PRO A 36 9.17 -1.89 12.06
C PRO A 36 10.29 -1.45 13.01
N GLU A 37 11.27 -2.32 13.26
CA GLU A 37 12.38 -2.00 14.19
C GLU A 37 13.32 -0.93 13.63
N ASP A 38 13.50 -0.86 12.31
CA ASP A 38 14.31 0.16 11.65
C ASP A 38 13.62 1.53 11.70
N LEU A 39 12.28 1.55 11.60
CA LEU A 39 11.47 2.77 11.59
C LEU A 39 11.25 3.35 12.99
N LYS A 40 11.05 2.52 14.02
CA LYS A 40 10.72 2.95 15.40
C LYS A 40 11.64 4.05 15.95
N PRO A 41 12.98 4.00 15.82
CA PRO A 41 13.87 5.08 16.26
C PRO A 41 13.63 6.41 15.52
N LEU A 42 13.29 6.33 14.23
CA LEU A 42 13.04 7.50 13.38
C LEU A 42 11.71 8.20 13.71
N LEU A 43 10.68 7.43 14.09
CA LEU A 43 9.41 8.00 14.57
C LEU A 43 9.62 8.84 15.84
N LYS A 44 10.44 8.34 16.77
CA LYS A 44 10.76 9.05 18.01
C LYS A 44 11.51 10.36 17.74
N SER A 45 12.45 10.38 16.80
CA SER A 45 13.23 11.59 16.50
C SER A 45 12.45 12.63 15.70
N SER A 46 11.42 12.21 14.94
CA SER A 46 10.60 13.07 14.08
C SER A 46 9.28 13.54 14.72
N SER A 47 8.95 13.06 15.93
CA SER A 47 7.65 13.28 16.59
C SER A 47 6.45 12.67 15.84
N VAL A 48 6.69 11.82 14.84
CA VAL A 48 5.64 11.05 14.18
C VAL A 48 5.07 10.06 15.18
N THR A 49 3.75 10.09 15.35
CA THR A 49 3.02 9.25 16.31
C THR A 49 2.42 8.01 15.68
N HIS A 50 2.05 8.10 14.40
CA HIS A 50 1.44 7.01 13.66
C HIS A 50 1.93 6.99 12.21
N THR A 51 1.75 5.86 11.53
CA THR A 51 2.12 5.72 10.13
C THR A 51 1.05 5.00 9.32
N VAL A 52 1.08 5.19 8.01
CA VAL A 52 0.35 4.39 7.03
C VAL A 52 1.35 3.69 6.13
N ILE A 53 1.31 2.36 6.11
CA ILE A 53 2.18 1.58 5.23
C ILE A 53 1.49 1.44 3.87
N VAL A 54 2.25 1.68 2.81
CA VAL A 54 1.79 1.51 1.42
C VAL A 54 2.49 0.30 0.82
N GLN A 55 1.78 -0.50 0.03
CA GLN A 55 2.35 -1.64 -0.71
C GLN A 55 3.63 -1.26 -1.45
N ALA A 56 4.57 -2.18 -1.59
CA ALA A 56 5.78 -2.02 -2.39
C ALA A 56 5.79 -2.94 -3.62
N VAL A 57 4.90 -3.93 -3.71
CA VAL A 57 4.76 -4.84 -4.85
C VAL A 57 3.30 -5.07 -5.22
N SER A 58 3.07 -5.56 -6.45
CA SER A 58 1.73 -5.89 -6.95
C SER A 58 1.27 -7.27 -6.47
N SER A 59 1.06 -7.44 -5.16
CA SER A 59 0.67 -8.72 -4.56
C SER A 59 -0.36 -8.58 -3.42
N PRO A 60 -1.48 -9.33 -3.46
CA PRO A 60 -2.40 -9.39 -2.32
C PRO A 60 -1.77 -10.06 -1.10
N ASP A 61 -0.77 -10.93 -1.29
CA ASP A 61 -0.04 -11.55 -0.18
C ASP A 61 0.84 -10.54 0.57
N GLU A 62 1.35 -9.51 -0.11
CA GLU A 62 2.01 -8.40 0.55
C GLU A 62 1.02 -7.62 1.42
N ALA A 63 -0.18 -7.32 0.90
CA ALA A 63 -1.22 -6.67 1.70
C ALA A 63 -1.54 -7.47 2.98
N ARG A 64 -1.68 -8.80 2.88
CA ARG A 64 -1.88 -9.68 4.05
C ARG A 64 -0.72 -9.62 5.04
N TRP A 65 0.52 -9.59 4.55
CA TRP A 65 1.71 -9.48 5.39
C TRP A 65 1.78 -8.13 6.10
N LEU A 66 1.53 -7.02 5.39
CA LEU A 66 1.50 -5.68 5.96
C LEU A 66 0.39 -5.52 7.03
N LEU A 67 -0.78 -6.11 6.80
CA LEU A 67 -1.86 -6.12 7.80
C LEU A 67 -1.45 -6.87 9.08
N LYS A 68 -0.74 -8.00 8.95
CA LYS A 68 -0.17 -8.69 10.12
C LYS A 68 0.88 -7.84 10.84
N LEU A 69 1.67 -7.05 10.13
CA LEU A 69 2.59 -6.10 10.79
C LEU A 69 1.81 -5.04 11.57
N ALA A 70 0.71 -4.53 11.02
CA ALA A 70 -0.15 -3.56 11.67
C ALA A 70 -0.78 -4.11 12.97
N ASP A 71 -1.21 -5.38 12.97
CA ASP A 71 -1.73 -6.05 14.17
C ASP A 71 -0.71 -6.17 15.31
N ASN A 72 0.59 -6.12 15.00
CA ASN A 72 1.68 -6.30 15.97
C ASN A 72 2.39 -5.00 16.37
N HIS A 73 2.03 -3.85 15.79
CA HIS A 73 2.71 -2.59 16.04
C HIS A 73 1.75 -1.40 16.09
N ASP A 74 1.49 -0.91 17.30
CA ASP A 74 0.50 0.15 17.58
C ASP A 74 0.73 1.48 16.84
N PHE A 75 1.96 1.75 16.38
CA PHE A 75 2.24 2.96 15.61
C PHE A 75 1.71 2.88 14.16
N ILE A 76 1.31 1.70 13.66
CA ILE A 76 0.73 1.57 12.32
C ILE A 76 -0.78 1.83 12.44
N ALA A 77 -1.25 2.93 11.86
CA ALA A 77 -2.66 3.30 11.87
C ALA A 77 -3.42 2.79 10.63
N GLY A 78 -2.71 2.39 9.58
CA GLY A 78 -3.35 1.89 8.37
C GLY A 78 -2.39 1.25 7.37
N VAL A 79 -2.99 0.49 6.46
CA VAL A 79 -2.33 -0.15 5.33
C VAL A 79 -3.09 0.18 4.04
N VAL A 80 -2.35 0.63 3.05
CA VAL A 80 -2.77 0.74 1.65
C VAL A 80 -2.17 -0.45 0.90
N GLY A 81 -2.99 -1.47 0.64
CA GLY A 81 -2.54 -2.72 0.03
C GLY A 81 -2.61 -2.70 -1.51
N TRP A 82 -2.29 -3.82 -2.12
CA TRP A 82 -2.53 -4.08 -3.54
C TRP A 82 -3.61 -5.14 -3.72
N VAL A 83 -4.49 -4.94 -4.71
CA VAL A 83 -5.38 -5.97 -5.26
C VAL A 83 -5.43 -5.82 -6.78
N ASP A 84 -5.76 -6.89 -7.49
CA ASP A 84 -6.04 -6.80 -8.92
C ASP A 84 -7.42 -6.15 -9.14
N LEU A 85 -7.44 -4.87 -9.44
CA LEU A 85 -8.68 -4.14 -9.72
C LEU A 85 -9.38 -4.59 -11.00
N THR A 86 -8.71 -5.38 -11.85
CA THR A 86 -9.29 -5.94 -13.08
C THR A 86 -9.92 -7.31 -12.87
N ASP A 87 -9.68 -7.97 -11.73
CA ASP A 87 -10.27 -9.25 -11.40
C ASP A 87 -11.80 -9.11 -11.22
N PRO A 88 -12.63 -9.81 -12.02
CA PRO A 88 -14.08 -9.84 -11.82
C PRO A 88 -14.53 -10.27 -10.40
N LYS A 89 -13.64 -10.91 -9.65
CA LYS A 89 -13.86 -11.36 -8.26
C LYS A 89 -13.14 -10.52 -7.21
N VAL A 90 -12.61 -9.34 -7.57
CA VAL A 90 -11.89 -8.44 -6.64
C VAL A 90 -12.66 -8.17 -5.34
N GLY A 91 -13.99 -8.15 -5.39
CA GLY A 91 -14.85 -8.03 -4.21
C GLY A 91 -14.55 -9.07 -3.12
N ASN A 92 -14.21 -10.31 -3.48
CA ASN A 92 -13.87 -11.36 -2.52
C ASN A 92 -12.55 -11.06 -1.79
N THR A 93 -11.54 -10.58 -2.52
CA THR A 93 -10.25 -10.17 -1.93
C THR A 93 -10.44 -8.96 -1.02
N LEU A 94 -11.28 -8.00 -1.43
CA LEU A 94 -11.60 -6.84 -0.60
C LEU A 94 -12.39 -7.22 0.66
N ASP A 95 -13.33 -8.17 0.56
CA ASP A 95 -14.06 -8.71 1.72
C ASP A 95 -13.11 -9.36 2.74
N GLU A 96 -12.11 -10.10 2.26
CA GLU A 96 -11.06 -10.69 3.10
C GLU A 96 -10.22 -9.61 3.78
N LEU A 97 -9.65 -8.67 3.01
CA LEU A 97 -8.72 -7.66 3.55
C LEU A 97 -9.42 -6.67 4.50
N GLN A 98 -10.68 -6.32 4.26
CA GLN A 98 -11.47 -5.44 5.14
C GLN A 98 -11.85 -6.08 6.49
N GLN A 99 -11.57 -7.38 6.70
CA GLN A 99 -11.67 -7.97 8.05
C GLN A 99 -10.68 -7.33 9.02
N SER A 100 -9.55 -6.83 8.52
CA SER A 100 -8.62 -6.03 9.32
C SER A 100 -9.08 -4.58 9.37
N ALA A 101 -9.19 -4.04 10.59
CA ALA A 101 -9.48 -2.62 10.81
C ALA A 101 -8.37 -1.71 10.26
N TYR A 102 -7.17 -2.23 10.01
CA TYR A 102 -6.04 -1.48 9.47
C TYR A 102 -6.09 -1.33 7.94
N PHE A 103 -6.92 -2.08 7.22
CA PHE A 103 -7.02 -1.94 5.76
C PHE A 103 -7.79 -0.66 5.39
N LYS A 104 -7.09 0.34 4.83
CA LYS A 104 -7.66 1.68 4.56
C LYS A 104 -7.81 2.00 3.09
N GLY A 105 -7.09 1.30 2.21
CA GLY A 105 -7.12 1.61 0.79
C GLY A 105 -6.32 0.66 -0.07
N VAL A 106 -6.32 0.97 -1.36
CA VAL A 106 -5.60 0.23 -2.39
C VAL A 106 -4.74 1.19 -3.20
N ARG A 107 -3.52 0.78 -3.53
CA ARG A 107 -2.69 1.43 -4.54
C ARG A 107 -2.44 0.48 -5.70
N HIS A 108 -2.62 0.94 -6.93
CA HIS A 108 -2.13 0.25 -8.12
C HIS A 108 -0.89 0.96 -8.67
N ILE A 109 0.12 0.22 -9.13
CA ILE A 109 1.36 0.76 -9.71
C ILE A 109 1.12 1.10 -11.19
N TRP A 110 0.23 2.07 -11.46
CA TRP A 110 -0.18 2.43 -12.82
C TRP A 110 0.97 2.96 -13.66
N GLU A 111 1.97 3.60 -13.04
CA GLU A 111 3.19 4.03 -13.73
C GLU A 111 4.02 2.88 -14.36
N GLY A 112 3.79 1.64 -13.91
CA GLY A 112 4.42 0.43 -14.43
C GLY A 112 3.61 -0.24 -15.56
N GLU A 113 2.38 0.22 -15.80
CA GLU A 113 1.53 -0.34 -16.85
C GLU A 113 2.02 0.07 -18.24
N LYS A 114 1.94 -0.89 -19.18
CA LYS A 114 2.29 -0.63 -20.59
C LYS A 114 1.26 0.26 -21.28
N ASP A 115 0.00 0.14 -20.88
CA ASP A 115 -1.10 0.92 -21.41
C ASP A 115 -1.41 2.11 -20.47
N PRO A 116 -1.13 3.36 -20.90
CA PRO A 116 -1.54 4.53 -20.13
C PRO A 116 -3.05 4.55 -19.89
N GLY A 117 -3.87 3.93 -20.73
CA GLY A 117 -5.32 3.81 -20.56
C GLY A 117 -5.78 2.77 -19.54
N TRP A 118 -4.87 2.07 -18.84
CA TRP A 118 -5.23 1.00 -17.91
C TRP A 118 -6.32 1.42 -16.90
N ILE A 119 -6.20 2.61 -16.31
CA ILE A 119 -7.14 3.06 -15.26
C ILE A 119 -8.58 3.28 -15.75
N VAL A 120 -8.75 3.51 -17.06
CA VAL A 120 -10.07 3.75 -17.68
C VAL A 120 -10.62 2.52 -18.39
N ASN A 121 -9.94 1.37 -18.31
CA ASN A 121 -10.49 0.13 -18.84
C ASN A 121 -11.66 -0.37 -17.97
N TRP A 122 -12.55 -1.18 -18.56
CA TRP A 122 -13.76 -1.64 -17.89
C TRP A 122 -13.49 -2.44 -16.60
N GLY A 123 -12.41 -3.23 -16.58
CA GLY A 123 -12.00 -4.00 -15.40
C GLY A 123 -11.64 -3.07 -14.24
N ALA A 124 -10.65 -2.20 -14.46
CA ALA A 124 -10.16 -1.23 -13.48
C ALA A 124 -11.29 -0.32 -12.97
N ILE A 125 -12.16 0.19 -13.86
CA ILE A 125 -13.32 1.00 -13.46
C ILE A 125 -14.26 0.22 -12.53
N ASN A 126 -14.50 -1.07 -12.79
CA ASN A 126 -15.34 -1.89 -11.92
C ASN A 126 -14.68 -2.12 -10.56
N GLY A 127 -13.37 -2.38 -10.51
CA GLY A 127 -12.62 -2.45 -9.26
C GLY A 127 -12.66 -1.14 -8.47
N LEU A 128 -12.46 0.00 -9.13
CA LEU A 128 -12.53 1.33 -8.50
C LEU A 128 -13.94 1.62 -7.94
N LYS A 129 -15.00 1.21 -8.63
CA LYS A 129 -16.37 1.28 -8.11
C LYS A 129 -16.56 0.43 -6.85
N GLU A 130 -15.95 -0.74 -6.79
CA GLU A 130 -15.96 -1.56 -5.57
C GLU A 130 -15.25 -0.87 -4.41
N LEU A 131 -14.09 -0.22 -4.65
CA LEU A 131 -13.42 0.57 -3.62
C LEU A 131 -14.32 1.71 -3.10
N ALA A 132 -14.93 2.45 -4.02
CA ALA A 132 -15.85 3.55 -3.67
C ALA A 132 -17.05 3.07 -2.86
N ARG A 133 -17.67 1.94 -3.24
CA ARG A 133 -18.80 1.33 -2.49
C ARG A 133 -18.41 0.94 -1.07
N ARG A 134 -17.13 0.60 -0.86
CA ARG A 134 -16.55 0.12 0.41
C ARG A 134 -15.93 1.23 1.25
N ASN A 135 -15.96 2.48 0.78
CA ASN A 135 -15.29 3.63 1.40
C ASN A 135 -13.79 3.38 1.63
N LEU A 136 -13.13 2.73 0.66
CA LEU A 136 -11.69 2.53 0.63
C LEU A 136 -11.02 3.61 -0.22
N ALA A 137 -9.90 4.14 0.27
CA ALA A 137 -9.09 5.08 -0.50
C ALA A 137 -8.45 4.38 -1.71
N PHE A 138 -8.21 5.16 -2.76
CA PHE A 138 -7.37 4.74 -3.89
C PHE A 138 -6.18 5.69 -4.00
N ASP A 139 -4.97 5.15 -3.80
CA ASP A 139 -3.73 5.90 -3.92
C ASP A 139 -3.28 5.91 -5.39
N PHE A 140 -3.11 7.11 -5.92
CA PHE A 140 -2.88 7.34 -7.34
C PHE A 140 -1.39 7.46 -7.64
N LEU A 141 -0.77 6.38 -8.12
CA LEU A 141 0.65 6.35 -8.52
C LEU A 141 0.77 6.41 -10.04
N ALA A 142 1.08 7.60 -10.56
CA ALA A 142 1.08 7.89 -11.99
C ALA A 142 2.31 8.73 -12.40
N LYS A 143 2.70 8.64 -13.67
CA LYS A 143 3.70 9.53 -14.29
C LYS A 143 3.03 10.76 -14.93
N PRO A 144 3.77 11.84 -15.24
CA PRO A 144 3.20 12.98 -15.95
C PRO A 144 2.48 12.63 -17.26
N VAL A 145 2.94 11.60 -17.99
CA VAL A 145 2.30 11.11 -19.24
C VAL A 145 0.91 10.51 -19.02
N ASN A 146 0.58 10.14 -17.78
CA ASN A 146 -0.72 9.60 -17.41
C ASN A 146 -1.74 10.70 -17.06
N LEU A 147 -1.33 11.96 -17.02
CA LEU A 147 -2.14 13.11 -16.63
C LEU A 147 -2.48 13.98 -17.86
N PRO A 148 -3.61 14.74 -17.82
CA PRO A 148 -4.01 15.64 -18.91
C PRO A 148 -3.07 16.84 -19.12
#